data_AF-A0A3S6JRW3-F1
#
_entry.id   AF-A0A3S6JRW3-F1
#
_cell.length_a   1.000
_cell.length_b   1.000
_cell.length_c   1.000
_cell.angle_alpha   90.00
_cell.angle_beta   90.00
_cell.angle_gamma   90.00
#
_symmetry.space_group_name_H-M   'P 1'
#
loop_
_entity.id
_entity.type
_entity.pdbx_description
1 polymer ?
#
loop_
_entity_poly.entity_id
_entity_poly.type
_entity_poly.pdbx_seq_one_letter_code
_entity_poly.pdbx_strand_id
1 'polypeptide(L)'
;MANIITSKSMRSALGILDDKLLLLEFDKKYANLAKNKGKFHPLTQYTILGLNEETDSPVYIGVIKTTGEVATLDEYKEYQIKTANVELEKLEKDKQNLESKIAELLITNDKLTEDSWSIRDDYAKVAEEFDELTDLLEDLKQETKRERRKLKRKIRKELQQMSLVEKLKFLMS
;
A
#
# COMPACT_ATOMS: atom_id res chain seq x y z
N MET A 1 46.74 0.11 -30.84
CA MET A 1 45.87 1.31 -30.77
C MET A 1 44.95 1.15 -29.56
N ALA A 2 44.34 2.22 -29.03
CA ALA A 2 43.29 2.13 -28.02
C ALA A 2 42.07 2.92 -28.50
N ASN A 3 40.96 2.23 -28.74
CA ASN A 3 39.75 2.80 -29.35
C ASN A 3 38.55 2.57 -28.45
N ILE A 4 37.72 3.60 -28.31
CA ILE A 4 36.45 3.52 -27.60
C ILE A 4 35.38 3.03 -28.57
N ILE A 5 34.74 1.92 -28.26
CA ILE A 5 33.63 1.40 -29.06
C ILE A 5 32.34 2.13 -28.64
N THR A 6 31.81 2.94 -29.56
CA THR A 6 30.61 3.74 -29.34
C THR A 6 29.34 3.13 -29.96
N SER A 7 29.49 2.12 -30.83
CA SER A 7 28.36 1.47 -31.48
C SER A 7 27.45 0.72 -30.51
N LYS A 8 26.17 1.10 -30.47
CA LYS A 8 25.14 0.46 -29.63
C LYS A 8 24.91 -1.01 -29.98
N SER A 9 25.00 -1.38 -31.26
CA SER A 9 24.84 -2.76 -31.71
C SER A 9 25.98 -3.66 -31.22
N MET A 10 27.23 -3.17 -31.24
CA MET A 10 28.37 -3.91 -30.70
C MET A 10 28.33 -4.02 -29.17
N ARG A 11 27.93 -2.96 -28.46
CA ARG A 11 27.69 -2.98 -27.01
C ARG A 11 26.66 -4.04 -26.62
N SER A 12 25.56 -4.09 -27.36
CA SER A 12 24.50 -5.07 -27.15
C SER A 12 24.96 -6.50 -27.45
N ALA A 13 25.72 -6.72 -28.54
CA ALA A 13 26.24 -8.05 -28.91
C ALA A 13 27.24 -8.59 -27.87
N LEU A 14 27.99 -7.69 -27.22
CA LEU A 14 28.95 -8.04 -26.16
C LEU A 14 28.30 -8.09 -24.76
N GLY A 15 26.99 -7.81 -24.66
CA GLY A 15 26.23 -7.90 -23.40
C GLY A 15 26.50 -6.77 -22.41
N ILE A 16 26.93 -5.59 -22.87
CA ILE A 16 27.14 -4.39 -22.03
C ILE A 16 25.99 -3.42 -22.32
N LEU A 17 24.89 -3.60 -21.60
CA LEU A 17 23.62 -2.92 -21.86
C LEU A 17 23.41 -1.61 -21.07
N ASP A 18 24.47 -0.95 -20.59
CA ASP A 18 24.34 0.30 -19.83
C ASP A 18 25.01 1.48 -20.54
N ASP A 19 24.24 2.56 -20.77
CA ASP A 19 24.69 3.76 -21.51
C ASP A 19 25.76 4.55 -20.76
N LYS A 20 25.95 4.27 -19.45
CA LYS A 20 26.93 4.91 -18.58
C LYS A 20 28.35 4.35 -18.72
N LEU A 21 28.55 3.28 -19.49
CA LEU A 21 29.83 2.58 -19.59
C LEU A 21 30.31 2.50 -21.04
N LEU A 22 31.63 2.48 -21.20
CA LEU A 22 32.29 2.46 -22.51
C LEU A 22 33.06 1.16 -22.68
N LEU A 23 32.89 0.55 -23.85
CA LEU A 23 33.74 -0.54 -24.31
C LEU A 23 35.08 0.03 -24.78
N LEU A 24 36.18 -0.57 -24.32
CA LEU A 24 37.53 -0.22 -24.72
C LEU A 24 38.17 -1.40 -25.46
N GLU A 25 38.61 -1.13 -26.67
CA GLU A 25 39.45 -2.02 -27.46
C GLU A 25 40.90 -1.55 -27.35
N PHE A 26 41.83 -2.44 -27.01
CA PHE A 26 43.24 -2.07 -26.86
C PHE A 26 44.22 -3.21 -27.19
N ASP A 27 45.38 -2.84 -27.73
CA ASP A 27 46.51 -3.75 -28.01
C ASP A 27 47.44 -3.88 -26.79
N LYS A 28 48.19 -4.98 -26.69
CA LYS A 28 49.18 -5.29 -25.64
C LYS A 28 50.13 -4.13 -25.35
N LYS A 29 50.57 -3.39 -26.37
CA LYS A 29 51.47 -2.22 -26.21
C LYS A 29 50.83 -1.09 -25.39
N TYR A 30 49.51 -0.96 -25.42
CA TYR A 30 48.75 0.11 -24.78
C TYR A 30 48.19 -0.29 -23.41
N ALA A 31 48.23 -1.58 -23.07
CA ALA A 31 47.88 -2.08 -21.74
C ALA A 31 48.73 -1.46 -20.61
N ASN A 32 49.97 -1.03 -20.92
CA ASN A 32 50.84 -0.35 -19.96
C ASN A 32 50.67 1.18 -19.95
N LEU A 33 50.21 1.80 -21.04
CA LEU A 33 50.07 3.27 -21.15
C LEU A 33 48.90 3.83 -20.33
N ALA A 34 47.89 3.02 -20.05
CA ALA A 34 46.74 3.39 -19.22
C ALA A 34 46.91 3.07 -17.71
N LYS A 35 48.05 2.48 -17.29
CA LYS A 35 48.36 2.19 -15.88
C LYS A 35 48.40 3.44 -14.98
N ASN A 36 48.57 4.63 -15.54
CA ASN A 36 48.60 5.88 -14.77
C ASN A 36 47.21 6.40 -14.36
N LYS A 37 46.11 5.73 -14.72
CA LYS A 37 44.75 6.10 -14.28
C LYS A 37 43.82 4.93 -13.91
N GLY A 38 44.24 3.68 -14.07
CA GLY A 38 43.46 2.50 -13.67
C GLY A 38 44.32 1.25 -13.53
N LYS A 39 43.98 0.38 -12.57
CA LYS A 39 44.61 -0.94 -12.39
C LYS A 39 44.09 -1.87 -13.48
N PHE A 40 44.91 -2.17 -14.48
CA PHE A 40 44.60 -3.22 -15.45
C PHE A 40 44.87 -4.61 -14.85
N HIS A 41 43.99 -5.54 -15.17
CA HIS A 41 44.18 -6.96 -14.92
C HIS A 41 45.29 -7.52 -15.84
N PRO A 42 45.85 -8.71 -15.53
CA PRO A 42 46.70 -9.42 -16.48
C PRO A 42 45.97 -9.60 -17.82
N LEU A 43 46.68 -9.44 -18.94
CA LEU A 43 46.11 -9.55 -20.30
C LEU A 43 45.40 -10.89 -20.56
N THR A 44 45.79 -11.94 -19.84
CA THR A 44 45.15 -13.27 -19.90
C THR A 44 43.71 -13.27 -19.41
N GLN A 45 43.26 -12.25 -18.69
CA GLN A 45 41.91 -12.14 -18.14
C GLN A 45 40.96 -11.34 -19.07
N TYR A 46 41.46 -10.71 -20.13
CA TYR A 46 40.63 -9.98 -21.08
C TYR A 46 40.30 -10.83 -22.30
N THR A 47 39.10 -10.67 -22.82
CA THR A 47 38.64 -11.36 -24.03
C THR A 47 39.41 -10.84 -25.25
N ILE A 48 39.92 -11.75 -26.08
CA ILE A 48 40.59 -11.41 -27.34
C ILE A 48 39.54 -11.29 -28.44
N LEU A 49 39.50 -10.13 -29.10
CA LEU A 49 38.64 -9.86 -30.25
C LEU A 49 39.19 -10.46 -31.55
N GLY A 50 40.51 -10.45 -31.68
CA GLY A 50 41.21 -10.81 -32.90
C GLY A 50 42.66 -10.33 -32.87
N LEU A 51 43.28 -10.30 -34.05
CA LEU A 51 44.64 -9.81 -34.25
C LEU A 51 44.58 -8.44 -34.96
N ASN A 52 45.50 -7.56 -34.60
CA ASN A 52 45.69 -6.30 -35.30
C ASN A 52 46.32 -6.56 -36.68
N GLU A 53 45.67 -6.10 -37.75
CA GLU A 53 46.11 -6.30 -39.14
C GLU A 53 47.53 -5.79 -39.42
N GLU A 54 48.00 -4.77 -38.71
CA GLU A 54 49.32 -4.18 -38.92
C GLU A 54 50.44 -4.84 -38.12
N THR A 55 50.13 -5.36 -36.94
CA THR A 55 51.15 -5.80 -35.95
C THR A 55 51.04 -7.26 -35.57
N ASP A 56 50.04 -7.97 -36.10
CA ASP A 56 49.70 -9.37 -35.80
C ASP A 56 49.58 -9.64 -34.28
N SER A 57 49.30 -8.59 -33.52
CA SER A 57 49.25 -8.61 -32.06
C SER A 57 47.79 -8.74 -31.59
N PRO A 58 47.52 -9.49 -30.50
CA PRO A 58 46.16 -9.67 -30.00
C PRO A 58 45.55 -8.36 -29.50
N VAL A 59 44.29 -8.17 -29.88
CA VAL A 59 43.44 -7.05 -29.48
C VAL A 59 42.50 -7.50 -28.38
N TYR A 60 42.46 -6.77 -27.28
CA TYR A 60 41.71 -7.09 -26.07
C TYR A 60 40.50 -6.16 -25.89
N ILE A 61 39.43 -6.68 -25.30
CA ILE A 61 38.26 -5.90 -24.85
C ILE A 61 38.29 -5.73 -23.33
N GLY A 62 38.03 -4.52 -22.85
CA GLY A 62 37.63 -4.24 -21.48
C GLY A 62 36.44 -3.28 -21.38
N VAL A 63 35.88 -3.13 -20.18
CA VAL A 63 34.81 -2.17 -19.85
C VAL A 63 35.39 -1.06 -19.00
N ILE A 64 35.30 0.18 -19.47
CA ILE A 64 35.68 1.37 -18.69
C ILE A 64 34.54 1.72 -17.74
N LYS A 65 34.83 1.66 -16.44
CA LYS A 65 33.97 2.15 -15.36
C LYS A 65 33.93 3.68 -15.36
N THR A 66 32.89 4.24 -14.76
CA THR A 66 32.79 5.69 -14.49
C THR A 66 33.94 6.21 -13.63
N THR A 67 34.60 5.33 -12.86
CA THR A 67 35.80 5.62 -12.07
C THR A 67 37.08 5.73 -12.91
N GLY A 68 37.04 5.40 -14.20
CA GLY A 68 38.21 5.35 -15.09
C GLY A 68 38.98 4.03 -15.07
N GLU A 69 38.58 3.08 -14.22
CA GLU A 69 39.15 1.73 -14.18
C GLU A 69 38.64 0.86 -15.33
N VAL A 70 39.47 -0.05 -15.83
CA VAL A 70 39.10 -1.00 -16.88
C VAL A 70 38.93 -2.39 -16.28
N ALA A 71 37.68 -2.83 -16.18
CA ALA A 71 37.34 -4.19 -15.75
C ALA A 71 37.28 -5.17 -16.93
N THR A 72 37.41 -6.44 -16.62
CA THR A 72 37.12 -7.51 -17.60
C THR A 72 35.61 -7.60 -17.84
N LEU A 73 35.22 -8.20 -18.97
CA LEU A 73 33.81 -8.40 -19.29
C LEU A 73 33.11 -9.28 -18.24
N ASP A 74 33.81 -10.30 -17.75
CA ASP A 74 33.29 -11.26 -16.78
C ASP A 74 33.09 -10.65 -15.39
N GLU A 75 34.03 -9.83 -14.92
CA GLU A 75 33.89 -9.08 -13.66
C GLU A 75 32.69 -8.13 -13.71
N TYR A 76 32.47 -7.48 -14.86
CA TYR A 76 31.33 -6.60 -15.03
C TYR A 76 30.00 -7.36 -14.98
N LYS A 77 29.91 -8.50 -15.66
CA LYS A 77 28.74 -9.38 -15.60
C LYS A 77 28.49 -9.89 -14.19
N GLU A 78 29.54 -10.33 -13.50
CA GLU A 78 29.43 -10.82 -12.12
C GLU A 78 28.96 -9.71 -11.17
N TYR A 79 29.47 -8.49 -11.34
CA TYR A 79 29.00 -7.32 -10.59
C TYR A 79 27.51 -7.06 -10.83
N GLN A 80 27.07 -7.03 -12.10
CA GLN A 80 25.65 -6.85 -12.43
C GLN A 80 24.77 -7.92 -11.80
N ILE A 81 25.17 -9.20 -11.89
CA ILE A 81 24.42 -10.32 -11.31
C ILE A 81 24.33 -10.16 -9.78
N LYS A 82 25.44 -9.82 -9.12
CA LYS A 82 25.44 -9.58 -7.66
C LYS A 82 24.50 -8.44 -7.27
N THR A 83 24.54 -7.32 -7.99
CA THR A 83 23.67 -6.18 -7.73
C THR A 83 22.20 -6.55 -7.96
N ALA A 84 21.88 -7.23 -9.06
CA ALA A 84 20.53 -7.69 -9.36
C ALA A 84 20.01 -8.67 -8.31
N ASN A 85 20.84 -9.59 -7.81
CA ASN A 85 20.44 -10.54 -6.76
C ASN A 85 20.13 -9.83 -5.44
N VAL A 86 20.92 -8.82 -5.04
CA VAL A 86 20.63 -8.02 -3.84
C VAL A 86 19.31 -7.26 -3.98
N GLU A 87 19.03 -6.72 -5.17
CA GLU A 87 17.75 -6.05 -5.45
C GLU A 87 16.57 -7.04 -5.42
N LEU A 88 16.76 -8.24 -5.98
CA LEU A 88 15.76 -9.31 -5.93
C LEU A 88 15.46 -9.76 -4.49
N GLU A 89 16.48 -10.00 -3.66
CA GLU A 89 16.30 -10.35 -2.25
C GLU A 89 15.52 -9.27 -1.49
N LYS A 90 15.79 -8.00 -1.79
CA LYS A 90 15.05 -6.87 -1.20
C LYS A 90 13.58 -6.88 -1.64
N LEU A 91 13.31 -7.08 -2.93
CA LEU A 91 11.95 -7.16 -3.47
C LEU A 91 11.17 -8.34 -2.88
N GLU A 92 11.81 -9.50 -2.72
CA GLU A 92 11.19 -10.67 -2.09
C GLU A 92 10.81 -10.39 -0.64
N LYS A 93 11.70 -9.73 0.12
CA LYS A 93 11.41 -9.32 1.50
C LYS A 93 10.27 -8.31 1.57
N ASP A 94 10.27 -7.32 0.69
CA ASP A 94 9.20 -6.31 0.63
C ASP A 94 7.85 -6.96 0.25
N LYS A 95 7.85 -7.94 -0.66
CA LYS A 95 6.67 -8.73 -1.00
C LYS A 95 6.13 -9.51 0.21
N GLN A 96 6.97 -10.22 0.94
CA GLN A 96 6.56 -10.96 2.15
C GLN A 96 5.97 -10.04 3.23
N ASN A 97 6.55 -8.84 3.41
CA ASN A 97 6.01 -7.84 4.33
C ASN A 97 4.64 -7.32 3.89
N LEU A 98 4.43 -7.09 2.59
CA LEU A 98 3.14 -6.67 2.05
C LEU A 98 2.08 -7.76 2.17
N GLU A 99 2.41 -9.02 1.89
CA GLU A 99 1.51 -10.16 2.07
C GLU A 99 1.07 -10.30 3.53
N SER A 100 2.00 -10.09 4.47
CA SER A 100 1.70 -10.12 5.91
C SER A 100 0.74 -8.98 6.32
N LYS A 101 0.97 -7.75 5.82
CA LYS A 101 0.05 -6.62 6.05
C LYS A 101 -1.33 -6.83 5.44
N ILE A 102 -1.40 -7.45 4.26
CA ILE A 102 -2.67 -7.79 3.62
C ILE A 102 -3.44 -8.79 4.50
N ALA A 103 -2.77 -9.81 5.04
CA ALA A 103 -3.40 -10.76 5.94
C ALA A 103 -3.95 -10.10 7.22
N GLU A 104 -3.18 -9.18 7.83
CA GLU A 104 -3.64 -8.41 9.00
C GLU A 104 -4.86 -7.52 8.69
N LEU A 105 -4.86 -6.87 7.52
CA LEU A 105 -5.99 -6.04 7.09
C LEU A 105 -7.25 -6.87 6.81
N LEU A 106 -7.10 -8.06 6.24
CA LEU A 106 -8.24 -8.96 6.03
C LEU A 106 -8.86 -9.38 7.36
N ILE A 107 -8.04 -9.80 8.33
CA ILE A 107 -8.52 -10.14 9.68
C ILE A 107 -9.23 -8.95 10.35
N THR A 108 -8.69 -7.75 10.17
CA THR A 108 -9.30 -6.53 10.74
C THR A 108 -10.63 -6.20 10.06
N ASN A 109 -10.71 -6.36 8.74
CA ASN A 109 -11.92 -6.11 7.98
C ASN A 109 -13.04 -7.11 8.34
N ASP A 110 -12.69 -8.39 8.52
CA ASP A 110 -13.64 -9.41 8.95
C ASP A 110 -14.24 -9.08 10.32
N LYS A 111 -13.40 -8.65 11.28
CA LYS A 111 -13.85 -8.19 12.60
C LYS A 111 -14.78 -6.97 12.52
N LEU A 112 -14.40 -5.95 11.75
CA LEU A 112 -15.23 -4.76 11.57
C LEU A 112 -16.57 -5.10 10.89
N THR A 113 -16.56 -6.07 9.99
CA THR A 113 -17.78 -6.55 9.33
C THR A 113 -18.68 -7.24 10.35
N GLU A 114 -18.13 -8.14 11.18
CA GLU A 114 -18.86 -8.80 12.27
C GLU A 114 -19.45 -7.79 13.26
N ASP A 115 -18.64 -6.82 13.73
CA ASP A 115 -19.09 -5.74 14.61
C ASP A 115 -20.22 -4.93 13.97
N SER A 116 -20.12 -4.63 12.67
CA SER A 116 -21.17 -3.91 11.93
C SER A 116 -22.48 -4.69 11.85
N TRP A 117 -22.44 -6.01 11.72
CA TRP A 117 -23.65 -6.84 11.76
C TRP A 117 -24.26 -6.85 13.17
N SER A 118 -23.44 -6.96 14.22
CA SER A 118 -23.91 -6.89 15.60
C SER A 118 -24.60 -5.55 15.91
N ILE A 119 -23.98 -4.43 15.52
CA ILE A 119 -24.58 -3.09 15.73
C ILE A 119 -25.91 -2.96 15.00
N ARG A 120 -26.02 -3.54 13.79
CA ARG A 120 -27.26 -3.51 13.01
C ARG A 120 -28.37 -4.30 13.72
N ASP A 121 -28.05 -5.46 14.26
CA ASP A 121 -29.01 -6.28 15.00
C ASP A 121 -29.46 -5.59 16.28
N ASP A 122 -28.54 -4.95 17.01
CA ASP A 122 -28.88 -4.17 18.20
C ASP A 122 -29.76 -2.97 17.86
N TYR A 123 -29.49 -2.27 16.76
CA TYR A 123 -30.35 -1.19 16.30
C TYR A 123 -31.76 -1.68 15.95
N ALA A 124 -31.88 -2.87 15.33
CA ALA A 124 -33.18 -3.47 15.02
C ALA A 124 -33.98 -3.77 16.29
N LYS A 125 -33.35 -4.36 17.32
CA LYS A 125 -33.99 -4.62 18.62
C LYS A 125 -34.45 -3.32 19.30
N VAL A 126 -33.58 -2.31 19.32
CA VAL A 126 -33.93 -1.01 19.91
C VAL A 126 -35.09 -0.37 19.17
N ALA A 127 -35.16 -0.48 17.84
CA ALA A 127 -36.29 0.02 17.06
C ALA A 127 -37.61 -0.69 17.43
N GLU A 128 -37.59 -2.01 17.60
CA GLU A 128 -38.75 -2.78 18.08
C GLU A 128 -39.21 -2.31 19.47
N GLU A 129 -38.28 -2.14 20.41
CA GLU A 129 -38.58 -1.62 21.76
C GLU A 129 -39.18 -0.21 21.71
N PHE A 130 -38.70 0.66 20.80
CA PHE A 130 -39.25 2.00 20.62
C PHE A 130 -40.68 1.97 20.07
N ASP A 131 -40.98 1.07 19.13
CA ASP A 131 -42.33 0.90 18.59
C ASP A 131 -43.28 0.41 19.71
N GLU A 132 -42.87 -0.58 20.50
CA GLU A 132 -43.66 -1.07 21.65
C GLU A 132 -43.93 0.03 22.69
N LEU A 133 -42.91 0.83 23.02
CA LEU A 133 -43.06 1.97 23.93
C LEU A 133 -43.98 3.05 23.37
N THR A 134 -43.96 3.26 22.05
CA THR A 134 -44.84 4.22 21.38
C THR A 134 -46.29 3.78 21.45
N ASP A 135 -46.56 2.49 21.24
CA ASP A 135 -47.90 1.90 21.38
C ASP A 135 -48.41 2.03 22.81
N LEU A 136 -47.59 1.67 23.81
CA LEU A 136 -47.92 1.83 25.23
C LEU A 136 -48.25 3.29 25.60
N LEU A 137 -47.50 4.24 25.05
CA LEU A 137 -47.73 5.66 25.29
C LEU A 137 -49.07 6.12 24.73
N GLU A 138 -49.44 5.69 23.52
CA GLU A 138 -50.72 6.04 22.91
C GLU A 138 -51.89 5.40 23.68
N ASP A 139 -51.74 4.17 24.15
CA ASP A 139 -52.72 3.51 25.01
C ASP A 139 -52.95 4.27 26.32
N LEU A 140 -51.88 4.64 27.03
CA LEU A 140 -51.94 5.43 28.26
C LEU A 140 -52.63 6.79 28.03
N LYS A 141 -52.35 7.44 26.90
CA LYS A 141 -52.95 8.72 26.53
C LYS A 141 -54.45 8.56 26.24
N GLN A 142 -54.86 7.47 25.58
CA GLN A 142 -56.27 7.16 25.37
C GLN A 142 -56.98 6.86 26.70
N GLU A 143 -56.37 6.09 27.58
CA GLU A 143 -56.90 5.76 28.89
C GLU A 143 -57.09 7.03 29.74
N THR A 144 -56.04 7.86 29.84
CA THR A 144 -56.10 9.16 30.53
C THR A 144 -57.22 10.05 29.99
N LYS A 145 -57.42 10.08 28.67
CA LYS A 145 -58.52 10.83 28.05
C LYS A 145 -59.91 10.26 28.42
N ARG A 146 -60.04 8.93 28.52
CA ARG A 146 -61.27 8.25 28.96
C ARG A 146 -61.55 8.54 30.43
N GLU A 147 -60.55 8.45 31.30
CA GLU A 147 -60.68 8.75 32.72
C GLU A 147 -61.07 10.21 32.96
N ARG A 148 -60.40 11.16 32.30
CA ARG A 148 -60.75 12.57 32.36
C ARG A 148 -62.21 12.82 31.96
N ARG A 149 -62.71 12.13 30.93
CA ARG A 149 -64.13 12.21 30.53
C ARG A 149 -65.06 11.61 31.58
N LYS A 150 -64.71 10.47 32.18
CA LYS A 150 -65.48 9.86 33.28
C LYS A 150 -65.55 10.80 34.49
N LEU A 151 -64.42 11.39 34.90
CA LEU A 151 -64.35 12.33 36.01
C LEU A 151 -65.19 13.58 35.75
N LYS A 152 -65.06 14.21 34.56
CA LYS A 152 -65.92 15.35 34.17
C LYS A 152 -67.42 15.01 34.23
N ARG A 153 -67.81 13.80 33.82
CA ARG A 153 -69.22 13.36 33.90
C ARG A 153 -69.67 13.17 35.35
N LYS A 154 -68.84 12.62 36.23
CA LYS A 154 -69.14 12.48 37.66
C LYS A 154 -69.35 13.86 38.31
N ILE A 155 -68.38 14.76 38.16
CA ILE A 155 -68.46 16.14 38.68
C ILE A 155 -69.75 16.83 38.19
N ARG A 156 -70.09 16.69 36.89
CA ARG A 156 -71.31 17.30 36.34
C ARG A 156 -72.58 16.74 36.96
N LYS A 157 -72.66 15.43 37.21
CA LYS A 157 -73.82 14.80 37.86
C LYS A 157 -73.96 15.24 39.31
N GLU A 158 -72.86 15.23 40.05
CA GLU A 158 -72.82 15.70 41.44
C GLU A 158 -73.27 17.16 41.54
N LEU A 159 -72.74 18.04 40.68
CA LEU A 159 -73.19 19.42 40.58
C LEU A 159 -74.67 19.53 40.24
N GLN A 160 -75.23 18.70 39.36
CA GLN A 160 -76.67 18.78 39.05
C GLN A 160 -77.57 18.42 40.25
N GLN A 161 -77.10 17.52 41.13
CA GLN A 161 -77.84 17.06 42.31
C GLN A 161 -77.71 18.02 43.51
N MET A 162 -76.74 18.93 43.51
CA MET A 162 -76.53 19.91 44.56
C MET A 162 -77.53 21.08 44.52
N SER A 163 -77.93 21.55 45.70
CA SER A 163 -78.67 22.80 45.88
C SER A 163 -77.81 24.03 45.52
N LEU A 164 -78.43 25.19 45.35
CA LEU A 164 -77.76 26.41 44.91
C LEU A 164 -76.69 26.89 45.91
N VAL A 165 -76.92 26.71 47.21
CA VAL A 165 -75.97 27.05 48.28
C VAL A 165 -74.76 26.10 48.29
N GLU A 166 -74.98 24.81 48.02
CA GLU A 166 -73.90 23.81 47.96
C GLU A 166 -73.01 24.00 46.73
N LYS A 167 -73.59 24.36 45.58
CA LYS A 167 -72.83 24.73 44.36
C LYS A 167 -71.92 25.92 44.59
N LEU A 168 -72.42 26.96 45.25
CA LEU A 168 -71.64 28.16 45.57
C LEU A 168 -70.48 27.84 46.52
N LYS A 169 -70.69 26.97 47.51
CA LYS A 169 -69.60 26.50 48.40
C LYS A 169 -68.54 25.69 47.64
N PHE A 170 -68.94 24.77 46.76
CA PHE A 170 -68.02 23.94 45.96
C PHE A 170 -67.17 24.74 44.96
N LEU A 171 -67.69 25.84 44.41
CA LEU A 171 -66.95 26.70 43.48
C LEU A 171 -65.98 27.68 44.15
N MET A 172 -66.15 27.93 45.45
CA MET A 172 -65.30 28.85 46.22
C MET A 172 -64.20 28.15 47.03
N SER A 173 -64.23 26.82 47.13
CA SER A 173 -63.19 25.96 47.72
C SER A 173 -62.19 25.49 46.67
#